data_AF-A0A1F4AEV7-F1
#
_entry.id   AF-A0A1F4AEV7-F1
#
_cell.length_a   1.000
_cell.length_b   1.000
_cell.length_c   1.000
_cell.angle_alpha   90.00
_cell.angle_beta   90.00
_cell.angle_gamma   90.00
#
_symmetry.space_group_name_H-M   'P 1'
#
loop_
_entity.id
_entity.type
_entity.pdbx_description
1 polymer ?
#
loop_
_entity_poly.entity_id
_entity_poly.type
_entity_poly.pdbx_seq_one_letter_code
_entity_poly.pdbx_strand_id
1 'polypeptide(L)'
;MSTLVIEHLKASELPQQWAQRLKAKPEQTVTVRIETEPEPAAETPAAFVTDDPAFGIWRDREDMADVEGYLRKLRAPRYTRE
;
A
#
# COMPACT_ATOMS: atom_id res chain seq x y z
N MET A 1 7.93 12.23 11.08
CA MET A 1 8.15 12.76 12.45
C MET A 1 7.28 11.96 13.38
N SER A 2 7.84 11.32 14.41
CA SER A 2 7.05 10.56 15.39
C SER A 2 6.54 11.49 16.50
N THR A 3 5.27 11.36 16.84
CA THR A 3 4.65 12.03 17.99
C THR A 3 4.57 11.05 19.16
N LEU A 4 5.11 11.45 20.31
CA LEU A 4 5.07 10.67 21.55
C LEU A 4 4.18 11.38 22.57
N VAL A 5 3.18 10.68 23.09
CA VAL A 5 2.29 11.17 24.16
C VAL A 5 2.45 10.27 25.39
N ILE A 6 2.74 10.88 26.54
CA ILE A 6 2.86 10.19 27.83
C ILE A 6 1.94 10.88 28.82
N GLU A 7 0.92 10.16 29.28
CA GLU A 7 -0.09 10.70 30.20
C GLU A 7 -0.42 9.71 31.32
N HIS A 8 -0.91 10.26 32.43
CA HIS A 8 -1.41 9.49 33.58
C HIS A 8 -2.93 9.51 33.57
N LEU A 9 -3.55 8.35 33.42
CA LEU A 9 -5.00 8.21 33.29
C LEU A 9 -5.52 7.22 34.34
N LYS A 10 -6.80 7.35 34.68
CA LYS A 10 -7.46 6.31 35.48
C LYS A 10 -7.71 5.08 34.63
N ALA A 11 -7.63 3.89 35.21
CA ALA A 11 -7.91 2.65 34.51
C ALA A 11 -9.33 2.58 33.93
N SER A 12 -10.29 3.31 34.52
CA SER A 12 -11.66 3.45 33.99
C SER A 12 -11.75 4.17 32.65
N GLU A 13 -10.74 4.97 32.29
CA GLU A 13 -10.67 5.75 31.05
C GLU A 13 -9.90 5.01 29.94
N LEU A 14 -9.37 3.82 30.25
CA LEU A 14 -8.66 2.99 29.28
C LEU A 14 -9.66 2.20 28.40
N PRO A 15 -9.29 1.93 27.13
CA PRO A 15 -10.01 0.97 26.31
C PRO A 15 -10.15 -0.38 27.03
N GLN A 16 -11.34 -0.99 26.92
CA GLN A 16 -11.70 -2.21 27.67
C GLN A 16 -10.69 -3.36 27.47
N GLN A 17 -10.17 -3.53 26.25
CA GLN A 17 -9.18 -4.55 25.93
C GLN A 17 -7.84 -4.35 26.68
N TRP A 18 -7.46 -3.10 26.92
CA TRP A 18 -6.22 -2.77 27.64
C TRP A 18 -6.40 -2.94 29.14
N ALA A 19 -7.53 -2.48 29.68
CA ALA A 19 -7.90 -2.69 31.08
C ALA A 19 -7.93 -4.18 31.46
N GLN A 20 -8.46 -5.04 30.58
CA GLN A 20 -8.45 -6.51 30.77
C GLN A 20 -7.03 -7.09 30.82
N ARG A 21 -6.14 -6.65 29.93
CA ARG A 21 -4.73 -7.13 29.90
C ARG A 21 -3.96 -6.69 31.15
N LEU A 22 -4.18 -5.46 31.60
CA LEU A 22 -3.52 -4.90 32.77
C LEU A 22 -4.08 -5.43 34.09
N LYS A 23 -5.29 -6.04 34.08
CA LYS A 23 -6.03 -6.45 35.29
C LYS A 23 -6.12 -5.33 36.33
N ALA A 24 -6.14 -4.08 35.85
CA ALA A 24 -6.13 -2.90 36.69
C ALA A 24 -7.49 -2.70 37.35
N LYS A 25 -7.50 -2.23 38.60
CA LYS A 25 -8.73 -1.79 39.26
C LYS A 25 -9.15 -0.45 38.67
N PRO A 26 -10.45 -0.12 38.56
CA PRO A 26 -10.92 1.09 37.87
C PRO A 26 -10.38 2.40 38.47
N GLU A 27 -10.12 2.42 39.78
CA GLU A 27 -9.57 3.57 40.52
C GLU A 27 -8.04 3.74 40.37
N GLN A 28 -7.36 2.79 39.75
CA GLN A 28 -5.89 2.76 39.69
C GLN A 28 -5.39 3.69 38.59
N THR A 29 -4.39 4.52 38.91
CA THR A 29 -3.70 5.35 37.92
C THR A 29 -2.70 4.53 37.13
N VAL A 30 -2.69 4.68 35.80
CA VAL A 30 -1.81 3.98 34.86
C VAL A 30 -1.14 4.99 33.94
N THR A 31 0.14 4.77 33.62
CA THR A 31 0.87 5.55 32.63
C THR A 31 0.72 4.91 31.25
N VAL A 32 0.24 5.66 30.27
CA VAL A 32 0.08 5.19 28.87
C VAL A 32 1.13 5.88 28.00
N ARG A 33 1.85 5.09 27.19
CA ARG A 33 2.79 5.55 26.16
C ARG A 33 2.21 5.23 24.79
N ILE A 34 1.87 6.26 24.02
CA ILE A 34 1.34 6.12 22.65
C ILE A 34 2.38 6.62 21.66
N GLU A 35 2.70 5.79 20.68
CA GLU A 35 3.64 6.08 19.62
C GLU A 35 2.96 5.92 18.27
N THR A 36 3.02 6.96 17.45
CA THR A 36 2.66 6.85 16.04
C THR A 36 3.91 6.41 15.28
N GLU A 37 3.94 5.16 14.87
CA GLU A 37 4.89 4.70 13.88
C GLU A 37 4.58 5.40 12.55
N PRO A 38 5.57 5.95 11.84
CA PRO A 38 5.32 6.41 10.49
C PRO A 38 4.80 5.22 9.69
N GLU A 39 3.56 5.30 9.19
CA GLU A 39 3.13 4.40 8.12
C GLU A 39 4.21 4.45 7.04
N PRO A 40 4.68 3.31 6.52
CA PRO A 40 5.51 3.33 5.34
C PRO A 40 4.73 4.13 4.30
N ALA A 41 5.29 5.27 3.90
CA ALA A 41 4.71 6.08 2.83
C ALA A 41 4.39 5.11 1.70
N ALA A 42 3.13 5.06 1.28
CA ALA A 42 2.69 4.19 0.19
C ALA A 42 3.76 4.28 -0.90
N GLU A 43 4.46 3.15 -1.12
CA GLU A 43 5.61 3.11 -2.02
C GLU A 43 5.15 3.74 -3.33
N THR A 44 5.67 4.93 -3.64
CA THR A 44 5.57 5.45 -4.99
C THR A 44 6.13 4.31 -5.84
N PRO A 45 5.38 3.76 -6.81
CA PRO A 45 5.78 2.50 -7.45
C PRO A 45 7.21 2.69 -7.92
N ALA A 46 8.14 2.00 -7.25
CA ALA A 46 9.54 2.13 -7.54
C ALA A 46 9.67 1.84 -9.03
N ALA A 47 10.29 2.76 -9.78
CA ALA A 47 10.53 2.52 -11.19
C ALA A 47 11.26 1.18 -11.26
N PHE A 48 10.62 0.17 -11.86
CA PHE A 48 11.18 -1.17 -11.92
C PHE A 48 12.52 -1.09 -12.67
N VAL A 49 13.62 -1.24 -11.95
CA VAL A 49 14.98 -1.24 -12.50
C VAL A 49 15.38 -2.68 -12.70
N THR A 50 15.72 -3.04 -13.93
CA THR A 50 16.30 -4.34 -14.27
C THR A 50 17.50 -4.13 -15.17
N ASP A 51 18.50 -4.99 -15.03
CA ASP A 51 19.71 -5.00 -15.84
C ASP A 51 19.50 -5.66 -17.22
N ASP A 52 18.28 -6.11 -17.51
CA ASP A 52 17.95 -6.69 -18.82
C ASP A 52 17.88 -5.58 -19.88
N PRO A 53 18.80 -5.56 -20.86
CA PRO A 53 18.80 -4.56 -21.92
C PRO A 53 17.56 -4.63 -22.83
N ALA A 54 16.81 -5.75 -22.79
CA ALA A 54 15.55 -5.90 -23.50
C ALA A 54 14.33 -5.35 -22.75
N PHE A 55 14.49 -5.01 -21.47
CA PHE A 55 13.39 -4.47 -20.68
C PHE A 55 13.00 -3.07 -21.17
N GLY A 56 11.71 -2.90 -21.46
CA GLY A 56 11.19 -1.63 -21.99
C GLY A 56 11.31 -1.46 -23.50
N ILE A 57 11.85 -2.42 -24.27
CA ILE A 57 11.88 -2.36 -25.75
C ILE A 57 10.48 -2.13 -26.36
N TRP A 58 9.43 -2.55 -25.65
CA TRP A 58 8.05 -2.47 -26.11
C TRP A 58 7.28 -1.31 -25.48
N ARG A 59 7.95 -0.47 -24.69
CA ARG A 59 7.30 0.66 -23.98
C ARG A 59 6.84 1.75 -24.94
N ASP A 60 7.60 1.97 -26.02
CA ASP A 60 7.31 3.00 -27.03
C ASP A 60 6.42 2.48 -28.16
N ARG A 61 5.97 1.23 -28.06
CA ARG A 61 5.08 0.61 -29.04
C ARG A 61 3.62 0.98 -28.74
N GLU A 62 3.09 1.90 -29.53
CA GLU A 62 1.68 2.33 -29.43
C GLU A 62 0.68 1.18 -29.56
N ASP A 63 1.03 0.12 -30.29
CA ASP A 63 0.18 -1.07 -30.45
C ASP A 63 0.11 -1.96 -29.21
N MET A 64 0.95 -1.73 -28.20
CA MET A 64 0.83 -2.36 -26.87
C MET A 64 -0.23 -1.67 -25.98
N ALA A 65 -0.76 -0.51 -26.38
CA ALA A 65 -1.85 0.16 -25.67
C ALA A 65 -3.21 -0.56 -25.86
N ASP A 66 -3.39 -1.24 -27.00
CA ASP A 66 -4.58 -2.05 -27.30
C ASP A 66 -4.17 -3.40 -27.93
N VAL A 67 -3.83 -4.35 -27.06
CA VAL A 67 -3.41 -5.69 -27.45
C VAL A 67 -4.50 -6.43 -28.23
N GLU A 68 -5.77 -6.25 -27.85
CA GLU A 68 -6.89 -6.94 -28.50
C GLU A 68 -7.12 -6.43 -29.94
N GLY A 69 -7.07 -5.11 -30.14
CA GLY A 69 -7.15 -4.48 -31.45
C GLY A 69 -6.00 -4.90 -32.36
N TYR A 70 -4.77 -4.93 -31.82
CA TYR A 70 -3.59 -5.40 -32.54
C TYR A 70 -3.75 -6.85 -33.01
N LEU A 71 -4.20 -7.75 -32.14
CA LEU A 71 -4.44 -9.15 -32.49
C LEU A 71 -5.54 -9.31 -33.55
N ARG A 72 -6.61 -8.51 -33.47
CA ARG A 72 -7.68 -8.50 -34.48
C ARG A 72 -7.15 -8.09 -35.85
N LYS A 73 -6.29 -7.06 -35.91
CA LYS A 73 -5.63 -6.61 -37.14
C LYS A 73 -4.71 -7.70 -37.72
N LEU A 74 -3.94 -8.40 -36.88
CA LEU A 74 -3.10 -9.51 -37.34
C LEU A 74 -3.90 -10.67 -37.94
N ARG A 75 -5.11 -10.94 -37.41
CA ARG A 75 -6.01 -11.98 -37.91
C ARG A 75 -6.85 -11.55 -39.10
N ALA A 76 -6.83 -10.28 -39.49
CA ALA A 76 -7.60 -9.79 -40.61
C ALA A 76 -7.04 -10.35 -41.94
N PRO A 77 -7.91 -10.73 -42.89
CA PRO A 77 -7.46 -11.17 -44.21
C PRO A 77 -6.73 -10.02 -44.92
N ARG A 78 -5.61 -10.33 -45.56
CA ARG A 78 -4.77 -9.33 -46.26
C ARG A 78 -5.39 -8.80 -47.55
N TYR A 79 -6.35 -9.53 -48.10
CA TYR A 79 -7.05 -9.18 -49.32
C TYR A 79 -8.55 -9.30 -49.07
N THR A 80 -9.27 -8.22 -49.35
CA THR A 80 -10.74 -8.25 -49.39
C THR A 80 -11.12 -8.79 -50.76
N ARG A 81 -11.92 -9.85 -50.79
CA ARG A 81 -12.46 -10.39 -52.05
C ARG A 81 -13.59 -9.45 -52.50
N GLU A 82 -13.30 -8.60 -53.49
CA GLU A 82 -14.34 -7.98 -54.33
C GLU A 82 -14.98 -9.04 -55.25
#